data_AF-A0A1G7SMV5-F1
#
_entry.id   AF-A0A1G7SMV5-F1
#
_cell.length_a   1.000
_cell.length_b   1.000
_cell.length_c   1.000
_cell.angle_alpha   90.00
_cell.angle_beta   90.00
_cell.angle_gamma   90.00
#
_symmetry.space_group_name_H-M   'P 1'
#
loop_
_entity.id
_entity.type
_entity.pdbx_description
1 polymer ?
#
loop_
_entity_poly.entity_id
_entity_poly.type
_entity_poly.pdbx_seq_one_letter_code
_entity_poly.pdbx_strand_id
1 'polypeptide(L)'
;MKIKNLFWAALSVTAAFTFASCSSDNEVTETEVPVVQQTKLEIPYAISVGTSSTTRATVDADKSTLRFAAGDKLYVTGENIKGVLSFDPESKYIGETFVESDNVFSGTLEYSGMGTPDENLELTATLVSAQQNEGTEISVDAAGAVTVNYPTTLCTSLNEAVQKYSKLTAAFPLGAYPVNSNHTIMLTQQTAFLDFVITFEDGTTSGTTLSAKVKNGSNNYTADVTTTTENSKVVAKFVLPVAGGTVLSGATVQMGSKDAFDITNATLAGNRVYNIKRKYSDPDDLGSSDYNAYIVLPLTLKATSDGTIKISYPQVGMKYSKNGGTKVSATTNDDIEISVVAGDKVQVYGNGTSITHYYDASTTKYTNIAGGTATCKVYGNVMSLVDEADFATNTTLPATYTFNRLFHSNTTLTDASYLVLPATTLVNYSYGRMFEGCTSLTTAPVLPATTLAERCYNKMFLGCTSLTKAPILPAETLAKGCYNSMFLDCTNLNSVTCLATKINASSCTTDWLSGVAATGTFTKAASMTSWSSGASGIPSGWTVADYVAP
;
A
#
# COMPACT_ATOMS: atom_id res chain seq x y z
N MET A 1 12.29 -69.42 9.48
CA MET A 1 12.28 -69.52 8.01
C MET A 1 13.43 -68.66 7.45
N LYS A 2 13.89 -68.84 6.20
CA LYS A 2 15.02 -68.07 5.60
C LYS A 2 14.58 -66.59 5.43
N ILE A 3 15.33 -65.53 5.80
CA ILE A 3 16.72 -65.06 5.52
C ILE A 3 16.91 -64.42 4.12
N LYS A 4 17.64 -63.27 4.10
CA LYS A 4 18.00 -62.30 3.01
C LYS A 4 17.08 -61.07 2.96
N ASN A 5 17.52 -59.81 2.81
CA ASN A 5 18.82 -59.17 2.48
C ASN A 5 18.72 -57.63 2.84
N LEU A 6 19.73 -56.73 2.91
CA LEU A 6 21.22 -56.74 2.84
C LEU A 6 21.81 -55.37 3.33
N PHE A 7 22.92 -55.35 4.11
CA PHE A 7 24.01 -54.32 4.23
C PHE A 7 23.70 -52.87 4.71
N TRP A 8 24.36 -52.34 5.76
CA TRP A 8 25.71 -51.69 5.86
C TRP A 8 25.74 -50.20 5.43
N ALA A 9 26.56 -49.31 6.02
CA ALA A 9 27.69 -49.48 6.94
C ALA A 9 27.72 -48.44 8.08
N ALA A 10 28.51 -48.70 9.13
CA ALA A 10 28.91 -47.70 10.13
C ALA A 10 30.26 -47.05 9.75
N LEU A 11 30.50 -45.79 10.16
CA LEU A 11 31.79 -45.13 10.02
C LEU A 11 32.32 -44.67 11.38
N SER A 12 33.05 -45.55 12.06
CA SER A 12 33.81 -45.23 13.26
C SER A 12 35.17 -44.63 12.89
N VAL A 13 35.42 -43.36 13.22
CA VAL A 13 36.75 -42.74 13.09
C VAL A 13 37.50 -42.92 14.41
N THR A 14 38.25 -44.03 14.51
CA THR A 14 39.14 -44.30 15.65
C THR A 14 40.48 -43.61 15.43
N ALA A 15 40.67 -42.42 16.02
CA ALA A 15 41.95 -41.71 16.01
C ALA A 15 42.95 -42.29 17.03
N ALA A 16 43.46 -43.50 16.75
CA ALA A 16 44.48 -44.13 17.58
C ALA A 16 45.87 -43.54 17.29
N PHE A 17 46.34 -42.62 18.15
CA PHE A 17 47.75 -42.20 18.14
C PHE A 17 48.59 -43.20 18.94
N THR A 18 49.36 -44.02 18.22
CA THR A 18 50.35 -44.93 18.81
C THR A 18 51.56 -44.16 19.33
N PHE A 19 51.85 -44.27 20.61
CA PHE A 19 53.14 -43.84 21.16
C PHE A 19 54.25 -44.76 20.63
N ALA A 20 55.30 -44.16 20.06
CA ALA A 20 56.57 -44.82 19.76
C ALA A 20 57.67 -44.15 20.58
N SER A 21 58.37 -44.93 21.40
CA SER A 21 59.35 -44.45 22.37
C SER A 21 60.74 -44.27 21.78
N CYS A 22 61.39 -43.11 22.01
CA CYS A 22 62.72 -43.03 22.64
C CYS A 22 63.28 -41.59 22.74
N SER A 23 63.10 -40.94 23.90
CA SER A 23 64.03 -39.94 24.45
C SER A 23 63.74 -39.82 25.95
N SER A 24 64.76 -39.54 26.76
CA SER A 24 64.59 -39.32 28.20
C SER A 24 64.06 -37.91 28.53
N ASP A 25 63.68 -37.73 29.79
CA ASP A 25 63.58 -36.46 30.50
C ASP A 25 62.47 -35.48 30.06
N ASN A 26 61.23 -35.80 30.48
CA ASN A 26 60.32 -34.82 31.08
C ASN A 26 59.29 -35.55 31.96
N GLU A 27 59.03 -35.04 33.16
CA GLU A 27 57.94 -35.52 34.00
C GLU A 27 56.60 -35.03 33.44
N VAL A 28 55.63 -35.95 33.31
CA VAL A 28 54.22 -35.61 33.07
C VAL A 28 53.43 -36.17 34.22
N THR A 29 53.03 -35.32 35.16
CA THR A 29 52.13 -35.70 36.25
C THR A 29 50.74 -35.97 35.70
N GLU A 30 50.38 -37.25 35.65
CA GLU A 30 49.06 -37.73 35.26
C GLU A 30 48.01 -37.21 36.25
N THR A 31 47.37 -36.11 35.89
CA THR A 31 46.28 -35.51 36.67
C THR A 31 44.99 -36.14 36.18
N GLU A 32 44.32 -36.93 37.03
CA GLU A 32 42.99 -37.46 36.72
C GLU A 32 42.08 -36.30 36.31
N VAL A 33 41.54 -36.35 35.08
CA VAL A 33 40.45 -35.46 34.69
C VAL A 33 39.23 -35.93 35.49
N PRO A 34 38.70 -35.13 36.44
CA PRO A 34 37.56 -35.56 37.21
C PRO A 34 36.38 -35.77 36.27
N VAL A 35 35.75 -36.95 36.35
CA VAL A 35 34.52 -37.24 35.61
C VAL A 35 33.41 -36.40 36.23
N VAL A 36 33.25 -35.16 35.73
CA VAL A 36 32.16 -34.27 36.10
C VAL A 36 30.85 -34.96 35.70
N GLN A 37 30.14 -35.51 36.68
CA GLN A 37 28.83 -36.09 36.43
C GLN A 37 27.87 -34.99 35.98
N GLN A 38 27.20 -35.20 34.84
CA GLN A 38 26.01 -34.44 34.50
C GLN A 38 24.91 -34.80 35.48
N THR A 39 24.73 -33.97 36.52
CA THR A 39 23.63 -34.11 37.49
C THR A 39 22.30 -33.80 36.82
N LYS A 40 21.66 -34.84 36.27
CA LYS A 40 20.23 -34.79 35.95
C LYS A 40 19.46 -34.61 37.26
N LEU A 41 19.06 -33.37 37.53
CA LEU A 41 18.39 -32.96 38.75
C LEU A 41 16.88 -32.84 38.48
N GLU A 42 16.08 -33.75 39.03
CA GLU A 42 14.62 -33.68 38.90
C GLU A 42 14.06 -32.73 39.98
N ILE A 43 13.56 -31.56 39.55
CA ILE A 43 13.09 -30.49 40.44
C ILE A 43 11.54 -30.53 40.51
N PRO A 44 10.92 -30.88 41.67
CA PRO A 44 9.49 -30.68 41.89
C PRO A 44 9.18 -29.20 42.13
N TYR A 45 8.02 -28.73 41.65
CA TYR A 45 7.65 -27.30 41.68
C TYR A 45 6.12 -27.11 41.76
N ALA A 46 5.72 -25.88 42.08
CA ALA A 46 4.37 -25.35 41.93
C ALA A 46 4.40 -24.12 41.00
N ILE A 47 3.25 -23.73 40.43
CA ILE A 47 3.14 -22.58 39.51
C ILE A 47 2.12 -21.57 40.07
N SER A 48 2.46 -20.28 40.01
CA SER A 48 1.50 -19.19 40.16
C SER A 48 1.68 -18.14 39.06
N VAL A 49 0.65 -17.32 38.83
CA VAL A 49 0.59 -16.35 37.72
C VAL A 49 0.28 -14.97 38.28
N GLY A 50 1.00 -13.94 37.82
CA GLY A 50 0.73 -12.56 38.20
C GLY A 50 -0.63 -12.08 37.68
N THR A 51 -1.40 -11.37 38.51
CA THR A 51 -2.80 -10.99 38.20
C THR A 51 -2.92 -9.84 37.18
N SER A 52 -2.70 -10.13 35.90
CA SER A 52 -3.14 -9.27 34.78
C SER A 52 -4.48 -9.77 34.20
N SER A 53 -5.35 -8.84 33.82
CA SER A 53 -6.78 -9.11 33.58
C SER A 53 -7.13 -9.68 32.18
N THR A 54 -6.16 -10.24 31.46
CA THR A 54 -6.31 -10.77 30.08
C THR A 54 -5.45 -12.02 29.83
N THR A 55 -5.24 -12.84 30.85
CA THR A 55 -4.49 -14.09 30.76
C THR A 55 -5.36 -15.25 30.25
N ARG A 56 -4.75 -16.27 29.61
CA ARG A 56 -5.45 -17.48 29.15
C ARG A 56 -5.93 -18.37 30.30
N ALA A 57 -5.20 -18.36 31.42
CA ALA A 57 -5.71 -18.91 32.66
C ALA A 57 -6.87 -18.03 33.11
N THR A 58 -8.11 -18.53 32.99
CA THR A 58 -9.26 -17.89 33.63
C THR A 58 -9.00 -17.94 35.13
N VAL A 59 -8.57 -16.80 35.69
CA VAL A 59 -8.61 -16.62 37.14
C VAL A 59 -10.08 -16.55 37.52
N ASP A 60 -10.52 -17.46 38.38
CA ASP A 60 -11.91 -17.46 38.86
C ASP A 60 -12.22 -16.13 39.60
N ALA A 61 -13.49 -15.81 39.83
CA ALA A 61 -13.93 -14.45 40.16
C ALA A 61 -13.35 -13.86 41.48
N ASP A 62 -12.83 -14.71 42.35
CA ASP A 62 -12.12 -14.39 43.60
C ASP A 62 -10.61 -14.13 43.41
N LYS A 63 -10.08 -14.42 42.21
CA LYS A 63 -8.67 -14.42 41.79
C LYS A 63 -7.78 -15.49 42.44
N SER A 64 -8.33 -16.59 42.95
CA SER A 64 -7.55 -17.63 43.66
C SER A 64 -6.92 -18.69 42.75
N THR A 65 -7.62 -19.10 41.69
CA THR A 65 -7.37 -20.39 41.01
C THR A 65 -7.13 -20.20 39.51
N LEU A 66 -6.21 -21.00 38.94
CA LEU A 66 -5.84 -20.99 37.52
C LEU A 66 -6.37 -22.25 36.82
N ARG A 67 -6.86 -22.10 35.57
CA ARG A 67 -7.37 -23.22 34.77
C ARG A 67 -6.59 -23.34 33.45
N PHE A 68 -6.05 -24.53 33.18
CA PHE A 68 -5.44 -24.95 31.90
C PHE A 68 -6.33 -26.03 31.24
N ALA A 69 -6.18 -26.28 29.94
CA ALA A 69 -6.91 -27.35 29.28
C ALA A 69 -6.16 -28.70 29.42
N ALA A 70 -6.91 -29.80 29.45
CA ALA A 70 -6.35 -31.15 29.53
C ALA A 70 -5.39 -31.41 28.37
N GLY A 71 -4.14 -31.78 28.68
CA GLY A 71 -3.10 -32.06 27.67
C GLY A 71 -2.39 -30.83 27.09
N ASP A 72 -2.65 -29.61 27.60
CA ASP A 72 -1.76 -28.47 27.36
C ASP A 72 -0.34 -28.81 27.89
N LYS A 73 0.70 -28.11 27.39
CA LYS A 73 2.11 -28.29 27.81
C LYS A 73 2.81 -26.95 27.97
N LEU A 74 3.63 -26.82 29.01
CA LEU A 74 4.48 -25.65 29.25
C LEU A 74 5.95 -26.06 29.04
N TYR A 75 6.55 -25.55 27.97
CA TYR A 75 7.96 -25.77 27.64
C TYR A 75 8.80 -24.72 28.33
N VAL A 76 9.78 -25.13 29.13
CA VAL A 76 10.62 -24.23 29.93
C VAL A 76 12.06 -24.30 29.42
N THR A 77 12.65 -23.15 29.12
CA THR A 77 14.03 -23.02 28.63
C THR A 77 14.76 -21.85 29.27
N GLY A 78 16.04 -22.02 29.55
CA GLY A 78 16.94 -20.98 30.06
C GLY A 78 18.40 -21.35 29.81
N GLU A 79 19.35 -20.56 30.29
CA GLU A 79 20.76 -20.89 30.11
C GLU A 79 21.11 -22.22 30.79
N ASN A 80 21.47 -23.22 29.98
CA ASN A 80 21.68 -24.61 30.38
C ASN A 80 20.46 -25.33 31.02
N ILE A 81 19.23 -24.82 30.91
CA ILE A 81 18.00 -25.51 31.35
C ILE A 81 17.06 -25.77 30.17
N LYS A 82 16.54 -27.01 30.06
CA LYS A 82 15.48 -27.38 29.12
C LYS A 82 14.54 -28.40 29.77
N GLY A 83 13.22 -28.21 29.64
CA GLY A 83 12.25 -29.17 30.16
C GLY A 83 10.84 -28.98 29.63
N VAL A 84 9.99 -29.97 29.90
CA VAL A 84 8.57 -29.98 29.50
C VAL A 84 7.70 -30.36 30.68
N LEU A 85 6.74 -29.50 30.96
CA LEU A 85 5.78 -29.63 32.05
C LEU A 85 4.41 -29.93 31.44
N SER A 86 3.75 -31.01 31.84
CA SER A 86 2.48 -31.44 31.22
C SER A 86 1.30 -31.30 32.18
N PHE A 87 0.16 -30.83 31.68
CA PHE A 87 -1.06 -30.67 32.48
C PHE A 87 -1.96 -31.90 32.35
N ASP A 88 -1.80 -32.84 33.28
CA ASP A 88 -2.66 -34.03 33.45
C ASP A 88 -3.71 -33.80 34.55
N PRO A 89 -5.03 -33.82 34.23
CA PRO A 89 -6.10 -33.54 35.18
C PRO A 89 -6.69 -34.78 35.88
N GLU A 90 -6.14 -35.99 35.74
CA GLU A 90 -6.74 -37.20 36.37
C GLU A 90 -6.67 -37.23 37.92
N SER A 91 -6.05 -36.23 38.57
CA SER A 91 -6.15 -35.99 40.01
C SER A 91 -7.54 -35.49 40.42
N LYS A 92 -8.50 -36.43 40.48
CA LYS A 92 -9.90 -36.31 40.93
C LYS A 92 -10.18 -35.14 41.89
N TYR A 93 -11.02 -34.19 41.48
CA TYR A 93 -12.16 -33.72 42.29
C TYR A 93 -13.19 -32.97 41.43
N ILE A 94 -14.47 -33.06 41.82
CA ILE A 94 -15.57 -32.24 41.29
C ILE A 94 -16.28 -31.63 42.50
N GLY A 95 -16.25 -30.30 42.64
CA GLY A 95 -16.85 -29.57 43.76
C GLY A 95 -15.95 -28.46 44.30
N GLU A 96 -16.56 -27.49 44.97
CA GLU A 96 -15.92 -26.26 45.46
C GLU A 96 -15.19 -26.49 46.81
N THR A 97 -13.86 -26.43 46.84
CA THR A 97 -13.11 -26.02 48.05
C THR A 97 -11.73 -25.40 47.73
N PHE A 98 -11.13 -24.80 48.75
CA PHE A 98 -9.94 -23.94 48.75
C PHE A 98 -8.67 -24.47 48.07
N VAL A 99 -7.81 -23.52 47.69
CA VAL A 99 -6.41 -23.74 47.33
C VAL A 99 -5.58 -24.12 48.57
N GLU A 100 -5.25 -25.40 48.72
CA GLU A 100 -3.93 -25.91 49.18
C GLU A 100 -3.91 -27.46 49.10
N SER A 101 -2.81 -28.04 48.59
CA SER A 101 -2.53 -29.49 48.42
C SER A 101 -3.56 -30.35 47.64
N ASP A 102 -3.25 -31.01 46.52
CA ASP A 102 -1.99 -31.14 45.76
C ASP A 102 -2.30 -31.27 44.25
N ASN A 103 -2.32 -30.17 43.51
CA ASN A 103 -2.32 -30.20 42.04
C ASN A 103 -0.89 -30.49 41.55
N VAL A 104 -0.52 -31.78 41.53
CA VAL A 104 0.85 -32.24 41.18
C VAL A 104 1.09 -32.09 39.68
N PHE A 105 1.68 -30.96 39.27
CA PHE A 105 2.23 -30.80 37.92
C PHE A 105 3.44 -31.73 37.76
N SER A 106 3.42 -32.61 36.75
CA SER A 106 4.52 -33.52 36.48
C SER A 106 5.31 -33.09 35.23
N GLY A 107 6.63 -33.18 35.35
CA GLY A 107 7.57 -32.80 34.31
C GLY A 107 9.00 -32.85 34.82
N THR A 108 9.97 -32.89 33.90
CA THR A 108 11.39 -32.87 34.22
C THR A 108 12.01 -31.63 33.60
N LEU A 109 12.76 -30.87 34.40
CA LEU A 109 13.71 -29.87 33.92
C LEU A 109 15.09 -30.52 33.92
N GLU A 110 15.77 -30.55 32.78
CA GLU A 110 17.15 -31.05 32.67
C GLU A 110 18.11 -29.86 32.66
N TYR A 111 19.08 -29.87 33.57
CA TYR A 111 20.19 -28.91 33.62
C TYR A 111 21.46 -29.52 33.03
N SER A 112 22.11 -28.80 32.12
CA SER A 112 23.31 -29.27 31.39
C SER A 112 24.60 -28.52 31.73
N GLY A 113 24.56 -27.60 32.69
CA GLY A 113 25.72 -26.79 33.10
C GLY A 113 26.60 -27.48 34.15
N MET A 114 27.65 -26.79 34.61
CA MET A 114 28.52 -27.27 35.69
C MET A 114 28.14 -26.62 37.03
N GLY A 115 27.84 -27.45 38.04
CA GLY A 115 27.47 -27.01 39.38
C GLY A 115 25.96 -26.98 39.59
N THR A 116 25.50 -26.09 40.47
CA THR A 116 24.07 -25.74 40.63
C THR A 116 23.70 -24.57 39.72
N PRO A 117 22.45 -24.49 39.21
CA PRO A 117 21.97 -23.30 38.51
C PRO A 117 22.07 -22.03 39.36
N ASP A 118 22.15 -20.86 38.72
CA ASP A 118 22.08 -19.54 39.40
C ASP A 118 20.71 -19.36 40.06
N GLU A 119 20.67 -18.77 41.26
CA GLU A 119 19.42 -18.52 41.99
C GLU A 119 18.52 -17.45 41.37
N ASN A 120 19.06 -16.68 40.40
CA ASN A 120 18.39 -15.59 39.69
C ASN A 120 18.15 -15.91 38.19
N LEU A 121 18.29 -17.18 37.78
CA LEU A 121 18.26 -17.59 36.38
C LEU A 121 16.88 -17.31 35.72
N GLU A 122 16.82 -16.36 34.79
CA GLU A 122 15.61 -16.07 34.00
C GLU A 122 15.28 -17.24 33.07
N LEU A 123 14.05 -17.76 33.16
CA LEU A 123 13.55 -18.80 32.26
C LEU A 123 12.46 -18.23 31.32
N THR A 124 12.47 -18.67 30.06
CA THR A 124 11.34 -18.51 29.14
C THR A 124 10.40 -19.71 29.30
N ALA A 125 9.09 -19.46 29.34
CA ALA A 125 8.08 -20.51 29.49
C ALA A 125 7.02 -20.37 28.38
N THR A 126 7.03 -21.27 27.40
CA THR A 126 6.08 -21.23 26.27
C THR A 126 4.95 -22.21 26.49
N LEU A 127 3.73 -21.70 26.67
CA LEU A 127 2.52 -22.50 26.77
C LEU A 127 2.06 -22.94 25.37
N VAL A 128 1.90 -24.24 25.18
CA VAL A 128 1.46 -24.89 23.94
C VAL A 128 0.15 -25.61 24.23
N SER A 129 -0.87 -25.40 23.39
CA SER A 129 -2.19 -25.98 23.66
C SER A 129 -2.36 -27.38 23.10
N ALA A 130 -3.16 -28.21 23.79
CA ALA A 130 -3.50 -29.59 23.39
C ALA A 130 -4.04 -29.71 21.95
N GLN A 131 -4.76 -28.70 21.46
CA GLN A 131 -5.44 -28.73 20.16
C GLN A 131 -4.56 -28.18 19.01
N GLN A 132 -3.34 -28.71 18.87
CA GLN A 132 -2.52 -28.44 17.68
C GLN A 132 -3.08 -29.18 16.46
N ASN A 133 -3.24 -28.44 15.36
CA ASN A 133 -3.58 -28.97 14.03
C ASN A 133 -2.45 -28.64 13.04
N GLU A 134 -2.42 -29.35 11.91
CA GLU A 134 -1.47 -29.13 10.82
C GLU A 134 -1.45 -27.65 10.39
N GLY A 135 -0.28 -27.02 10.41
CA GLY A 135 -0.11 -25.58 10.16
C GLY A 135 -0.29 -24.65 11.37
N THR A 136 -0.46 -25.19 12.59
CA THR A 136 -0.44 -24.43 13.86
C THR A 136 0.66 -24.89 14.82
N GLU A 137 1.60 -25.68 14.32
CA GLU A 137 2.66 -26.33 15.09
C GLU A 137 3.64 -25.34 15.74
N ILE A 138 4.08 -25.70 16.94
CA ILE A 138 5.15 -25.00 17.65
C ILE A 138 6.35 -25.94 17.69
N SER A 139 7.38 -25.67 16.88
CA SER A 139 8.58 -26.49 16.81
C SER A 139 9.61 -26.02 17.83
N VAL A 140 10.08 -26.95 18.67
CA VAL A 140 11.21 -26.74 19.58
C VAL A 140 12.40 -27.48 19.00
N ASP A 141 13.46 -26.75 18.66
CA ASP A 141 14.64 -27.36 18.05
C ASP A 141 15.54 -28.10 19.07
N ALA A 142 16.65 -28.67 18.59
CA ALA A 142 17.62 -29.34 19.45
C ALA A 142 18.23 -28.40 20.50
N ALA A 143 18.51 -27.14 20.15
CA ALA A 143 19.05 -26.12 21.04
C ALA A 143 18.02 -25.55 22.04
N GLY A 144 16.72 -25.81 21.82
CA GLY A 144 15.64 -25.28 22.66
C GLY A 144 15.05 -23.97 22.17
N ALA A 145 15.39 -23.51 20.96
CA ALA A 145 14.71 -22.38 20.34
C ALA A 145 13.28 -22.79 19.96
N VAL A 146 12.30 -21.98 20.36
CA VAL A 146 10.88 -22.24 20.14
C VAL A 146 10.38 -21.38 18.99
N THR A 147 10.03 -22.00 17.87
CA THR A 147 9.48 -21.34 16.69
C THR A 147 7.97 -21.53 16.65
N VAL A 148 7.23 -20.43 16.50
CA VAL A 148 5.75 -20.42 16.46
C VAL A 148 5.29 -20.08 15.06
N ASN A 149 4.62 -21.01 14.40
CA ASN A 149 3.95 -20.75 13.13
C ASN A 149 2.56 -20.16 13.41
N TYR A 150 2.42 -18.84 13.24
CA TYR A 150 1.15 -18.15 13.42
C TYR A 150 0.22 -18.39 12.20
N PRO A 151 -0.94 -19.05 12.35
CA PRO A 151 -1.85 -19.30 11.25
C PRO A 151 -2.55 -18.01 10.81
N THR A 152 -2.76 -17.91 9.51
CA THR A 152 -2.97 -16.67 8.76
C THR A 152 -4.43 -16.25 8.59
N THR A 153 -5.36 -17.03 9.17
CA THR A 153 -6.80 -16.95 8.87
C THR A 153 -7.73 -17.28 10.04
N LEU A 154 -7.22 -17.67 11.23
CA LEU A 154 -8.00 -18.36 12.27
C LEU A 154 -7.99 -17.69 13.66
N CYS A 155 -8.24 -16.38 13.70
CA CYS A 155 -8.72 -15.68 14.90
C CYS A 155 -9.83 -14.69 14.55
N THR A 156 -11.02 -14.93 15.09
CA THR A 156 -12.22 -14.09 14.94
C THR A 156 -12.28 -12.94 15.95
N SER A 157 -11.45 -12.98 16.99
CA SER A 157 -11.37 -11.93 18.01
C SER A 157 -9.99 -11.82 18.66
N LEU A 158 -9.71 -10.66 19.26
CA LEU A 158 -8.51 -10.44 20.10
C LEU A 158 -8.42 -11.46 21.25
N ASN A 159 -9.55 -11.83 21.86
CA ASN A 159 -9.60 -12.84 22.91
C ASN A 159 -9.09 -14.21 22.40
N GLU A 160 -9.52 -14.62 21.20
CA GLU A 160 -9.06 -15.85 20.56
C GLU A 160 -7.56 -15.80 20.19
N ALA A 161 -7.04 -14.65 19.77
CA ALA A 161 -5.60 -14.48 19.48
C ALA A 161 -4.74 -14.54 20.75
N VAL A 162 -5.17 -13.86 21.82
CA VAL A 162 -4.55 -13.92 23.16
C VAL A 162 -4.56 -15.37 23.68
N GLN A 163 -5.65 -16.11 23.48
CA GLN A 163 -5.79 -17.52 23.86
C GLN A 163 -4.92 -18.48 23.05
N LYS A 164 -4.45 -18.12 21.84
CA LYS A 164 -3.63 -19.02 21.00
C LYS A 164 -2.14 -18.69 20.98
N TYR A 165 -1.74 -17.42 21.18
CA TYR A 165 -0.38 -16.95 20.82
C TYR A 165 0.37 -16.16 21.91
N SER A 166 -0.03 -16.25 23.18
CA SER A 166 0.64 -15.52 24.27
C SER A 166 1.97 -16.15 24.70
N LYS A 167 3.08 -15.39 24.64
CA LYS A 167 4.35 -15.77 25.28
C LYS A 167 4.30 -15.50 26.79
N LEU A 168 4.87 -16.39 27.61
CA LEU A 168 5.11 -16.15 29.04
C LEU A 168 6.61 -16.11 29.34
N THR A 169 6.98 -15.34 30.35
CA THR A 169 8.32 -15.30 30.95
C THR A 169 8.22 -15.77 32.39
N ALA A 170 9.18 -16.55 32.87
CA ALA A 170 9.16 -17.22 34.16
C ALA A 170 10.36 -16.78 35.02
N ALA A 171 10.08 -16.18 36.18
CA ALA A 171 11.12 -15.94 37.18
C ALA A 171 11.22 -17.17 38.09
N PHE A 172 12.44 -17.71 38.23
CA PHE A 172 12.79 -18.76 39.18
C PHE A 172 13.59 -18.14 40.33
N PRO A 173 12.99 -17.91 41.51
CA PRO A 173 13.75 -17.59 42.72
C PRO A 173 14.27 -18.92 43.30
N LEU A 174 15.46 -19.35 42.87
CA LEU A 174 16.12 -20.58 43.36
C LEU A 174 16.84 -20.37 44.71
N GLY A 175 16.30 -19.48 45.55
CA GLY A 175 16.86 -19.13 46.85
C GLY A 175 16.94 -20.33 47.80
N ALA A 176 17.88 -20.25 48.74
CA ALA A 176 18.42 -21.36 49.55
C ALA A 176 17.44 -22.13 50.46
N TYR A 177 16.51 -22.87 49.84
CA TYR A 177 15.59 -23.81 50.47
C TYR A 177 15.96 -25.26 50.11
N PRO A 178 15.73 -26.24 51.02
CA PRO A 178 16.11 -27.63 50.78
C PRO A 178 15.29 -28.28 49.66
N VAL A 179 15.85 -29.34 49.06
CA VAL A 179 15.39 -30.08 47.86
C VAL A 179 13.98 -30.72 47.96
N ASN A 180 13.25 -30.45 49.04
CA ASN A 180 11.95 -31.01 49.39
C ASN A 180 10.88 -29.90 49.51
N SER A 181 11.12 -28.72 48.92
CA SER A 181 10.28 -27.52 49.06
C SER A 181 9.45 -27.26 47.80
N ASN A 182 8.21 -26.80 47.95
CA ASN A 182 7.37 -26.42 46.80
C ASN A 182 7.88 -25.09 46.21
N HIS A 183 8.75 -25.16 45.20
CA HIS A 183 9.28 -23.98 44.49
C HIS A 183 8.19 -23.33 43.63
N THR A 184 7.86 -22.06 43.86
CA THR A 184 6.82 -21.34 43.13
C THR A 184 7.38 -20.60 41.90
N ILE A 185 7.04 -21.08 40.71
CA ILE A 185 7.36 -20.43 39.43
C ILE A 185 6.37 -19.28 39.19
N MET A 186 6.87 -18.05 39.06
CA MET A 186 6.05 -16.87 38.73
C MET A 186 6.00 -16.64 37.22
N LEU A 187 4.84 -16.88 36.60
CA LEU A 187 4.63 -16.63 35.16
C LEU A 187 4.07 -15.22 34.90
N THR A 188 4.68 -14.52 33.93
CA THR A 188 4.30 -13.19 33.45
C THR A 188 4.01 -13.21 31.95
N GLN A 189 2.84 -12.75 31.51
CA GLN A 189 2.44 -12.72 30.10
C GLN A 189 3.10 -11.53 29.36
N GLN A 190 3.80 -11.80 28.25
CA GLN A 190 4.50 -10.78 27.45
C GLN A 190 4.17 -10.88 25.94
N THR A 191 3.01 -10.40 25.55
CA THR A 191 2.68 -10.02 24.16
C THR A 191 1.67 -8.90 24.17
N ALA A 192 1.96 -7.79 23.49
CA ALA A 192 0.94 -6.85 23.05
C ALA A 192 0.59 -7.17 21.60
N PHE A 193 -0.70 -7.15 21.26
CA PHE A 193 -1.18 -7.44 19.92
C PHE A 193 -1.63 -6.14 19.24
N LEU A 194 -1.33 -6.01 17.95
CA LEU A 194 -1.76 -4.88 17.12
C LEU A 194 -2.66 -5.38 15.99
N ASP A 195 -3.89 -4.86 15.95
CA ASP A 195 -4.90 -5.18 14.94
C ASP A 195 -4.73 -4.29 13.70
N PHE A 196 -4.37 -4.89 12.57
CA PHE A 196 -4.29 -4.22 11.27
C PHE A 196 -5.53 -4.52 10.43
N VAL A 197 -6.17 -3.46 9.90
CA VAL A 197 -7.22 -3.55 8.88
C VAL A 197 -6.80 -2.73 7.68
N ILE A 198 -6.48 -3.40 6.58
CA ILE A 198 -6.11 -2.78 5.30
C ILE A 198 -7.30 -2.85 4.37
N THR A 199 -7.67 -1.71 3.76
CA THR A 199 -8.73 -1.63 2.75
C THR A 199 -8.13 -1.55 1.35
N PHE A 200 -8.61 -2.42 0.45
CA PHE A 200 -8.22 -2.48 -0.95
C PHE A 200 -9.27 -1.77 -1.81
N GLU A 201 -8.81 -0.82 -2.62
CA GLU A 201 -9.62 -0.08 -3.60
C GLU A 201 -9.04 -0.23 -5.03
N ASP A 202 -8.14 -1.21 -5.21
CA ASP A 202 -7.35 -1.45 -6.44
C ASP A 202 -7.80 -2.70 -7.22
N GLY A 203 -9.09 -3.04 -7.16
CA GLY A 203 -9.68 -4.20 -7.85
C GLY A 203 -9.31 -5.58 -7.27
N THR A 204 -8.51 -5.65 -6.20
CA THR A 204 -8.19 -6.91 -5.51
C THR A 204 -9.49 -7.63 -5.09
N THR A 205 -9.67 -8.86 -5.54
CA THR A 205 -10.85 -9.68 -5.24
C THR A 205 -10.89 -10.17 -3.79
N SER A 206 -12.08 -10.44 -3.27
CA SER A 206 -12.30 -11.17 -2.01
C SER A 206 -11.87 -12.64 -2.16
N GLY A 207 -11.34 -13.26 -1.11
CA GLY A 207 -10.78 -14.62 -1.16
C GLY A 207 -9.35 -14.71 -1.73
N THR A 208 -8.66 -13.58 -1.92
CA THR A 208 -7.27 -13.55 -2.43
C THR A 208 -6.29 -13.68 -1.28
N THR A 209 -5.41 -14.67 -1.30
CA THR A 209 -4.30 -14.79 -0.33
C THR A 209 -3.11 -13.91 -0.75
N LEU A 210 -2.63 -13.08 0.18
CA LEU A 210 -1.55 -12.11 -0.02
C LEU A 210 -0.56 -12.18 1.14
N SER A 211 0.75 -12.14 0.86
CA SER A 211 1.78 -12.10 1.92
C SER A 211 1.94 -10.69 2.50
N ALA A 212 1.38 -10.45 3.68
CA ALA A 212 1.62 -9.24 4.45
C ALA A 212 3.03 -9.23 5.03
N LYS A 213 3.72 -8.08 4.91
CA LYS A 213 5.04 -7.86 5.50
C LYS A 213 5.05 -6.53 6.22
N VAL A 214 5.47 -6.50 7.47
CA VAL A 214 5.64 -5.28 8.26
C VAL A 214 7.10 -5.16 8.67
N LYS A 215 7.72 -4.02 8.39
CA LYS A 215 9.11 -3.74 8.75
C LYS A 215 9.16 -2.60 9.75
N ASN A 216 9.81 -2.82 10.90
CA ASN A 216 10.06 -1.80 11.92
C ASN A 216 11.56 -1.77 12.24
N GLY A 217 12.29 -0.83 11.61
CA GLY A 217 13.75 -0.81 11.65
C GLY A 217 14.36 -2.10 11.07
N SER A 218 15.10 -2.83 11.91
CA SER A 218 15.67 -4.14 11.58
C SER A 218 14.69 -5.30 11.70
N ASN A 219 13.58 -5.13 12.44
CA ASN A 219 12.59 -6.19 12.65
C ASN A 219 11.69 -6.32 11.42
N ASN A 220 11.49 -7.56 10.95
CA ASN A 220 10.58 -7.88 9.86
C ASN A 220 9.59 -8.93 10.35
N TYR A 221 8.30 -8.67 10.17
CA TYR A 221 7.19 -9.57 10.50
C TYR A 221 6.50 -9.95 9.20
N THR A 222 6.16 -11.22 9.02
CA THR A 222 5.51 -11.72 7.81
C THR A 222 4.37 -12.67 8.16
N ALA A 223 3.22 -12.51 7.51
CA ALA A 223 2.08 -13.40 7.60
C ALA A 223 1.35 -13.38 6.26
N ASP A 224 0.89 -14.52 5.76
CA ASP A 224 -0.11 -14.46 4.70
C ASP A 224 -1.45 -13.98 5.26
N VAL A 225 -2.31 -13.45 4.40
CA VAL A 225 -3.64 -12.95 4.79
C VAL A 225 -4.58 -13.16 3.62
N THR A 226 -5.76 -13.73 3.89
CA THR A 226 -6.81 -13.86 2.87
C THR A 226 -7.74 -12.65 2.92
N THR A 227 -8.02 -12.02 1.79
CA THR A 227 -8.96 -10.90 1.71
C THR A 227 -10.41 -11.34 1.93
N THR A 228 -11.21 -10.47 2.52
CA THR A 228 -12.64 -10.67 2.80
C THR A 228 -13.44 -9.42 2.40
N THR A 229 -14.77 -9.50 2.36
CA THR A 229 -15.64 -8.36 2.04
C THR A 229 -16.34 -7.84 3.29
N GLU A 230 -16.19 -6.56 3.58
CA GLU A 230 -16.80 -5.88 4.72
C GLU A 230 -17.33 -4.50 4.29
N ASN A 231 -18.61 -4.21 4.58
CA ASN A 231 -19.27 -2.94 4.22
C ASN A 231 -19.04 -2.51 2.75
N SER A 232 -19.21 -3.47 1.83
CA SER A 232 -18.99 -3.33 0.38
C SER A 232 -17.55 -2.98 -0.05
N LYS A 233 -16.56 -3.13 0.83
CA LYS A 233 -15.12 -3.00 0.51
C LYS A 233 -14.38 -4.32 0.70
N VAL A 234 -13.31 -4.53 -0.05
CA VAL A 234 -12.40 -5.67 0.16
C VAL A 234 -11.35 -5.27 1.19
N VAL A 235 -11.16 -6.11 2.20
CA VAL A 235 -10.25 -5.86 3.34
C VAL A 235 -9.37 -7.07 3.63
N ALA A 236 -8.16 -6.83 4.13
CA ALA A 236 -7.33 -7.83 4.79
C ALA A 236 -7.21 -7.47 6.27
N LYS A 237 -7.32 -8.48 7.14
CA LYS A 237 -7.21 -8.33 8.59
C LYS A 237 -6.12 -9.28 9.10
N PHE A 238 -5.16 -8.76 9.86
CA PHE A 238 -4.13 -9.57 10.50
C PHE A 238 -3.69 -8.96 11.81
N VAL A 239 -3.12 -9.80 12.68
CA VAL A 239 -2.65 -9.43 14.01
C VAL A 239 -1.13 -9.53 14.02
N LEU A 240 -0.45 -8.51 14.56
CA LEU A 240 1.00 -8.50 14.70
C LEU A 240 1.39 -8.61 16.19
N PRO A 241 2.13 -9.66 16.61
CA PRO A 241 2.62 -9.79 17.97
C PRO A 241 3.86 -8.90 18.18
N VAL A 242 3.79 -7.97 19.13
CA VAL A 242 4.93 -7.11 19.51
C VAL A 242 5.30 -7.28 20.99
N ALA A 243 6.56 -7.00 21.30
CA ALA A 243 6.99 -6.78 22.68
C ALA A 243 6.26 -5.55 23.27
N GLY A 244 5.92 -5.60 24.56
CA GLY A 244 5.29 -4.47 25.25
C GLY A 244 6.13 -3.21 25.14
N GLY A 245 5.50 -2.08 24.78
CA GLY A 245 6.20 -0.80 24.59
C GLY A 245 6.89 -0.61 23.23
N THR A 246 6.76 -1.55 22.28
CA THR A 246 7.26 -1.37 20.91
C THR A 246 6.67 -0.11 20.25
N VAL A 247 7.51 0.70 19.60
CA VAL A 247 7.10 1.87 18.81
C VAL A 247 7.30 1.59 17.33
N LEU A 248 6.27 1.80 16.50
CA LEU A 248 6.30 1.63 15.05
C LEU A 248 6.70 2.95 14.33
N SER A 249 7.82 3.55 14.72
CA SER A 249 8.28 4.83 14.16
C SER A 249 8.94 4.64 12.80
N GLY A 250 8.31 5.12 11.73
CA GLY A 250 8.80 4.90 10.36
C GLY A 250 8.71 3.44 9.92
N ALA A 251 7.81 2.66 10.53
CA ALA A 251 7.56 1.28 10.11
C ALA A 251 6.76 1.27 8.79
N THR A 252 7.00 0.28 7.93
CA THR A 252 6.31 0.14 6.65
C THR A 252 5.53 -1.17 6.56
N VAL A 253 4.45 -1.18 5.79
CA VAL A 253 3.62 -2.37 5.52
C VAL A 253 3.52 -2.61 4.02
N GLN A 254 3.69 -3.85 3.59
CA GLN A 254 3.57 -4.31 2.20
C GLN A 254 2.58 -5.47 2.11
N MET A 255 1.81 -5.56 1.01
CA MET A 255 0.83 -6.64 0.78
C MET A 255 1.09 -7.36 -0.55
N GLY A 256 1.65 -8.57 -0.48
CA GLY A 256 2.02 -9.36 -1.66
C GLY A 256 3.12 -8.69 -2.47
N SER A 257 2.89 -8.49 -3.76
CA SER A 257 3.77 -7.76 -4.68
C SER A 257 3.46 -6.26 -4.80
N LYS A 258 2.48 -5.74 -4.04
CA LYS A 258 2.11 -4.32 -4.05
C LYS A 258 3.17 -3.48 -3.34
N ASP A 259 3.10 -2.16 -3.49
CA ASP A 259 4.02 -1.22 -2.85
C ASP A 259 3.93 -1.26 -1.32
N ALA A 260 5.02 -0.88 -0.65
CA ALA A 260 5.03 -0.65 0.78
C ALA A 260 4.56 0.78 1.11
N PHE A 261 3.90 0.96 2.26
CA PHE A 261 3.41 2.26 2.74
C PHE A 261 3.78 2.51 4.20
N ASP A 262 4.04 3.78 4.54
CA ASP A 262 4.52 4.21 5.85
C ASP A 262 3.40 4.29 6.91
N ILE A 263 3.68 3.75 8.10
CA ILE A 263 2.90 3.99 9.31
C ILE A 263 3.35 5.31 9.93
N THR A 264 2.56 6.37 9.76
CA THR A 264 2.83 7.70 10.31
C THR A 264 1.87 8.06 11.46
N ASN A 265 2.40 8.74 12.48
CA ASN A 265 1.67 9.27 13.64
C ASN A 265 0.83 8.27 14.47
N ALA A 266 1.31 7.04 14.62
CA ALA A 266 0.76 6.05 15.57
C ALA A 266 1.56 6.01 16.88
N THR A 267 1.25 6.90 17.83
CA THR A 267 1.69 6.70 19.23
C THR A 267 0.89 5.53 19.82
N LEU A 268 1.56 4.40 20.05
CA LEU A 268 0.94 3.13 20.41
C LEU A 268 0.53 3.06 21.89
N ALA A 269 -0.49 3.83 22.26
CA ALA A 269 -1.37 3.46 23.37
C ALA A 269 -2.27 2.29 22.92
N GLY A 270 -2.29 1.20 23.69
CA GLY A 270 -2.79 -0.11 23.27
C GLY A 270 -4.28 -0.19 22.90
N ASN A 271 -4.65 -1.33 22.31
CA ASN A 271 -6.02 -1.73 21.92
C ASN A 271 -6.72 -0.70 21.01
N ARG A 272 -6.15 -0.48 19.82
CA ARG A 272 -6.75 0.31 18.74
C ARG A 272 -6.64 -0.42 17.41
N VAL A 273 -7.73 -0.40 16.63
CA VAL A 273 -7.78 -0.92 15.26
C VAL A 273 -7.22 0.14 14.30
N TYR A 274 -6.13 -0.19 13.62
CA TYR A 274 -5.50 0.71 12.64
C TYR A 274 -6.08 0.47 11.26
N ASN A 275 -7.05 1.32 10.88
CA ASN A 275 -7.68 1.34 9.56
C ASN A 275 -6.76 2.02 8.54
N ILE A 276 -5.84 1.26 7.94
CA ILE A 276 -4.94 1.79 6.92
C ILE A 276 -5.61 1.71 5.55
N LYS A 277 -6.23 2.82 5.15
CA LYS A 277 -6.66 3.05 3.77
C LYS A 277 -5.41 3.29 2.91
N ARG A 278 -5.29 2.59 1.77
CA ARG A 278 -4.32 2.98 0.73
C ARG A 278 -4.67 4.42 0.29
N LYS A 279 -3.75 5.37 0.45
CA LYS A 279 -3.87 6.70 -0.19
C LYS A 279 -3.92 6.44 -1.69
N TYR A 280 -4.96 6.95 -2.38
CA TYR A 280 -5.28 6.61 -3.77
C TYR A 280 -4.03 6.47 -4.64
N SER A 281 -3.72 5.24 -5.05
CA SER A 281 -2.60 4.94 -5.94
C SER A 281 -2.96 5.45 -7.33
N ASP A 282 -2.14 6.35 -7.85
CA ASP A 282 -2.37 7.04 -9.11
C ASP A 282 -2.46 6.04 -10.29
N PRO A 283 -3.50 6.11 -11.15
CA PRO A 283 -3.66 5.12 -12.20
C PRO A 283 -2.51 5.13 -13.23
N ASP A 284 -1.79 6.25 -13.45
CA ASP A 284 -0.61 6.29 -14.34
C ASP A 284 0.63 5.65 -13.69
N ASP A 285 0.67 5.46 -12.37
CA ASP A 285 1.70 4.63 -11.70
C ASP A 285 1.37 3.14 -11.78
N LEU A 286 0.08 2.79 -11.84
CA LEU A 286 -0.41 1.42 -12.02
C LEU A 286 -0.47 0.97 -13.49
N GLY A 287 -0.17 1.86 -14.44
CA GLY A 287 -0.32 1.59 -15.88
C GLY A 287 -1.77 1.40 -16.33
N SER A 288 -2.74 1.95 -15.61
CA SER A 288 -4.17 1.80 -15.90
C SER A 288 -4.58 2.58 -17.15
N SER A 289 -5.31 1.89 -18.03
CA SER A 289 -6.00 2.47 -19.18
C SER A 289 -7.47 2.85 -18.91
N ASP A 290 -7.98 2.63 -17.69
CA ASP A 290 -9.34 3.03 -17.34
C ASP A 290 -9.43 4.55 -17.11
N TYR A 291 -10.03 5.25 -18.07
CA TYR A 291 -10.32 6.67 -18.00
C TYR A 291 -11.13 7.06 -16.75
N ASN A 292 -12.00 6.18 -16.23
CA ASN A 292 -12.82 6.48 -15.06
C ASN A 292 -11.99 6.66 -13.78
N ALA A 293 -10.87 5.94 -13.67
CA ALA A 293 -9.95 6.05 -12.53
C ALA A 293 -9.32 7.45 -12.39
N TYR A 294 -9.27 8.23 -13.48
CA TYR A 294 -8.76 9.60 -13.49
C TYR A 294 -9.82 10.67 -13.14
N ILE A 295 -11.13 10.34 -13.13
CA ILE A 295 -12.20 11.31 -12.82
C ILE A 295 -12.11 11.81 -11.37
N VAL A 296 -11.66 10.95 -10.45
CA VAL A 296 -11.50 11.23 -9.02
C VAL A 296 -10.12 11.79 -8.65
N LEU A 297 -9.19 11.91 -9.60
CA LEU A 297 -7.94 12.64 -9.42
C LEU A 297 -8.12 14.11 -9.76
N PRO A 298 -7.51 15.05 -9.02
CA PRO A 298 -7.44 16.45 -9.45
C PRO A 298 -6.53 16.58 -10.67
N LEU A 299 -6.64 17.71 -11.37
CA LEU A 299 -5.74 18.08 -12.45
C LEU A 299 -4.28 17.98 -11.98
N THR A 300 -3.54 17.05 -12.59
CA THR A 300 -2.20 16.64 -12.19
C THR A 300 -1.26 16.70 -13.39
N LEU A 301 -0.13 17.38 -13.22
CA LEU A 301 1.00 17.34 -14.14
C LEU A 301 2.07 16.42 -13.55
N LYS A 302 2.43 15.34 -14.26
CA LYS A 302 3.50 14.41 -13.87
C LYS A 302 4.74 14.72 -14.70
N ALA A 303 5.84 15.04 -14.03
CA ALA A 303 7.13 15.31 -14.65
C ALA A 303 7.73 14.01 -15.22
N THR A 304 8.20 14.07 -16.46
CA THR A 304 8.91 12.98 -17.15
C THR A 304 10.40 13.28 -17.31
N SER A 305 10.84 14.51 -17.02
CA SER A 305 12.23 14.90 -16.81
C SER A 305 12.35 15.76 -15.55
N ASP A 306 13.59 15.95 -15.10
CA ASP A 306 13.92 17.00 -14.14
C ASP A 306 13.75 18.39 -14.76
N GLY A 307 13.53 19.41 -13.91
CA GLY A 307 13.39 20.80 -14.33
C GLY A 307 12.40 21.58 -13.45
N THR A 308 11.63 22.48 -14.06
CA THR A 308 10.53 23.20 -13.41
C THR A 308 9.19 22.95 -14.11
N ILE A 309 8.11 22.90 -13.33
CA ILE A 309 6.75 23.16 -13.80
C ILE A 309 6.41 24.60 -13.41
N LYS A 310 5.92 25.40 -14.36
CA LYS A 310 5.61 26.81 -14.17
C LYS A 310 4.11 27.06 -14.31
N ILE A 311 3.54 27.80 -13.37
CA ILE A 311 2.18 28.34 -13.41
C ILE A 311 2.33 29.86 -13.54
N SER A 312 2.16 30.37 -14.75
CA SER A 312 2.25 31.80 -15.04
C SER A 312 0.93 32.50 -14.72
N TYR A 313 1.01 33.68 -14.09
CA TYR A 313 -0.14 34.50 -13.67
C TYR A 313 -1.29 33.71 -12.99
N PRO A 314 -1.05 33.04 -11.84
CA PRO A 314 -2.09 32.33 -11.09
C PRO A 314 -3.18 33.29 -10.58
N GLN A 315 -4.41 32.79 -10.39
CA GLN A 315 -5.45 33.51 -9.66
C GLN A 315 -5.18 33.45 -8.16
N VAL A 316 -5.36 34.56 -7.44
CA VAL A 316 -5.18 34.60 -5.98
C VAL A 316 -6.17 33.65 -5.31
N GLY A 317 -5.66 32.76 -4.46
CA GLY A 317 -6.42 31.69 -3.83
C GLY A 317 -6.43 30.35 -4.59
N MET A 318 -5.85 30.26 -5.79
CA MET A 318 -5.43 28.97 -6.36
C MET A 318 -4.52 28.24 -5.38
N LYS A 319 -4.49 26.92 -5.45
CA LYS A 319 -3.55 26.10 -4.69
C LYS A 319 -2.84 25.11 -5.60
N TYR A 320 -1.62 24.73 -5.23
CA TYR A 320 -0.96 23.56 -5.78
C TYR A 320 -0.40 22.68 -4.65
N SER A 321 -0.21 21.39 -4.92
CA SER A 321 0.56 20.50 -4.06
C SER A 321 1.60 19.75 -4.90
N LYS A 322 2.72 19.39 -4.27
CA LYS A 322 3.71 18.47 -4.84
C LYS A 322 3.59 17.11 -4.17
N ASN A 323 3.52 16.04 -4.94
CA ASN A 323 3.46 14.63 -4.51
C ASN A 323 2.38 14.36 -3.44
N GLY A 324 1.24 15.08 -3.49
CA GLY A 324 0.17 14.98 -2.51
C GLY A 324 0.57 15.39 -1.08
N GLY A 325 1.58 16.25 -0.94
CA GLY A 325 1.95 16.94 0.30
C GLY A 325 1.12 18.19 0.57
N THR A 326 1.60 19.08 1.43
CA THR A 326 0.91 20.32 1.82
C THR A 326 0.56 21.19 0.61
N LYS A 327 -0.69 21.67 0.56
CA LYS A 327 -1.17 22.61 -0.45
C LYS A 327 -0.64 24.02 -0.17
N VAL A 328 -0.01 24.64 -1.16
CA VAL A 328 0.50 26.02 -1.14
C VAL A 328 -0.45 26.90 -1.95
N SER A 329 -0.92 27.99 -1.35
CA SER A 329 -1.83 28.95 -2.00
C SER A 329 -1.07 30.05 -2.74
N ALA A 330 -1.55 30.43 -3.93
CA ALA A 330 -1.13 31.65 -4.61
C ALA A 330 -1.67 32.88 -3.86
N THR A 331 -0.78 33.71 -3.32
CA THR A 331 -1.11 34.94 -2.57
C THR A 331 -1.12 36.20 -3.45
N THR A 332 -0.43 36.16 -4.59
CA THR A 332 -0.39 37.19 -5.62
C THR A 332 -0.65 36.55 -6.98
N ASN A 333 -0.64 37.35 -8.06
CA ASN A 333 -0.64 36.85 -9.43
C ASN A 333 0.78 36.74 -10.04
N ASP A 334 1.82 36.64 -9.21
CA ASP A 334 3.18 36.44 -9.68
C ASP A 334 3.40 34.98 -10.11
N ASP A 335 4.31 34.76 -11.05
CA ASP A 335 4.57 33.42 -11.59
C ASP A 335 5.10 32.46 -10.51
N ILE A 336 4.52 31.26 -10.45
CA ILE A 336 4.95 30.19 -9.55
C ILE A 336 5.79 29.19 -10.33
N GLU A 337 7.02 28.95 -9.89
CA GLU A 337 7.92 27.94 -10.46
C GLU A 337 8.21 26.84 -9.44
N ILE A 338 7.97 25.59 -9.85
CA ILE A 338 7.97 24.42 -8.99
C ILE A 338 9.04 23.46 -9.48
N SER A 339 10.14 23.34 -8.74
CA SER A 339 11.23 22.42 -9.07
C SER A 339 10.78 20.96 -8.94
N VAL A 340 11.04 20.17 -9.98
CA VAL A 340 10.63 18.77 -10.11
C VAL A 340 11.77 17.88 -10.61
N VAL A 341 11.75 16.62 -10.21
CA VAL A 341 12.50 15.50 -10.79
C VAL A 341 11.54 14.57 -11.54
N ALA A 342 12.06 13.73 -12.44
CA ALA A 342 11.24 12.74 -13.14
C ALA A 342 10.43 11.86 -12.16
N GLY A 343 9.12 11.76 -12.38
CA GLY A 343 8.17 11.07 -11.51
C GLY A 343 7.40 11.98 -10.54
N ASP A 344 7.87 13.20 -10.27
CA ASP A 344 7.16 14.17 -9.42
C ASP A 344 5.80 14.57 -10.02
N LYS A 345 4.86 14.92 -9.13
CA LYS A 345 3.48 15.28 -9.48
C LYS A 345 3.10 16.61 -8.89
N VAL A 346 2.69 17.55 -9.74
CA VAL A 346 2.13 18.83 -9.36
C VAL A 346 0.62 18.78 -9.58
N GLN A 347 -0.14 18.82 -8.49
CA GLN A 347 -1.61 18.82 -8.53
C GLN A 347 -2.11 20.24 -8.27
N VAL A 348 -3.10 20.69 -9.04
CA VAL A 348 -3.59 22.08 -8.98
C VAL A 348 -5.09 22.16 -8.66
N TYR A 349 -5.46 23.18 -7.88
CA TYR A 349 -6.79 23.32 -7.29
C TYR A 349 -7.26 24.78 -7.32
N GLY A 350 -8.58 24.95 -7.42
CA GLY A 350 -9.27 26.22 -7.23
C GLY A 350 -9.49 26.55 -5.75
N ASN A 351 -10.44 27.45 -5.52
CA ASN A 351 -10.87 27.83 -4.17
C ASN A 351 -12.36 27.51 -3.87
N GLY A 352 -13.05 26.79 -4.77
CA GLY A 352 -14.45 26.39 -4.61
C GLY A 352 -15.46 27.55 -4.55
N THR A 353 -15.03 28.79 -4.82
CA THR A 353 -15.82 29.99 -4.49
C THR A 353 -15.68 31.11 -5.53
N SER A 354 -14.60 31.89 -5.49
CA SER A 354 -14.47 33.11 -6.32
C SER A 354 -13.76 32.89 -7.66
N ILE A 355 -13.02 31.79 -7.85
CA ILE A 355 -12.33 31.50 -9.12
C ILE A 355 -13.29 30.78 -10.07
N THR A 356 -14.04 31.56 -10.84
CA THR A 356 -15.00 31.05 -11.85
C THR A 356 -14.43 30.99 -13.26
N HIS A 357 -13.27 31.60 -13.51
CA HIS A 357 -12.52 31.52 -14.77
C HIS A 357 -11.04 31.88 -14.59
N TYR A 358 -10.20 31.40 -15.50
CA TYR A 358 -8.75 31.62 -15.52
C TYR A 358 -8.28 32.74 -16.45
N TYR A 359 -9.17 33.69 -16.73
CA TYR A 359 -8.92 34.92 -17.47
C TYR A 359 -9.22 36.13 -16.58
N ASP A 360 -8.30 37.10 -16.52
CA ASP A 360 -8.56 38.39 -15.89
C ASP A 360 -8.87 39.44 -16.96
N ALA A 361 -10.11 39.92 -16.98
CA ALA A 361 -10.57 40.95 -17.90
C ALA A 361 -9.95 42.34 -17.64
N SER A 362 -9.39 42.59 -16.45
CA SER A 362 -8.82 43.89 -16.09
C SER A 362 -7.38 44.08 -16.61
N THR A 363 -6.54 43.04 -16.55
CA THR A 363 -5.19 43.04 -17.14
C THR A 363 -5.10 42.35 -18.51
N THR A 364 -6.18 41.72 -18.97
CA THR A 364 -6.26 40.86 -20.17
C THR A 364 -5.36 39.62 -20.14
N LYS A 365 -4.85 39.25 -18.96
CA LYS A 365 -3.98 38.09 -18.75
C LYS A 365 -4.76 36.80 -18.51
N TYR A 366 -4.07 35.68 -18.68
CA TYR A 366 -4.60 34.32 -18.54
C TYR A 366 -3.66 33.55 -17.61
N THR A 367 -4.21 32.74 -16.71
CA THR A 367 -3.41 31.76 -15.97
C THR A 367 -3.00 30.65 -16.94
N ASN A 368 -1.70 30.36 -17.02
CA ASN A 368 -1.15 29.45 -18.01
C ASN A 368 -0.08 28.54 -17.41
N ILE A 369 -0.26 27.23 -17.50
CA ILE A 369 0.67 26.21 -17.03
C ILE A 369 1.61 25.84 -18.18
N ALA A 370 2.57 26.72 -18.43
CA ALA A 370 3.55 26.67 -19.52
C ALA A 370 4.83 27.42 -19.17
N GLY A 371 5.90 27.22 -19.94
CA GLY A 371 7.18 27.91 -19.77
C GLY A 371 8.10 27.33 -18.67
N GLY A 372 7.73 26.19 -18.09
CA GLY A 372 8.64 25.39 -17.26
C GLY A 372 9.63 24.59 -18.11
N THR A 373 10.73 24.13 -17.52
CA THR A 373 11.77 23.37 -18.23
C THR A 373 11.57 21.86 -18.21
N ALA A 374 10.77 21.32 -17.30
CA ALA A 374 10.52 19.88 -17.21
C ALA A 374 9.56 19.42 -18.32
N THR A 375 9.88 18.30 -18.98
CA THR A 375 8.88 17.58 -19.79
C THR A 375 7.82 16.96 -18.88
N CYS A 376 6.57 16.90 -19.33
CA CYS A 376 5.47 16.40 -18.51
C CYS A 376 4.36 15.72 -19.32
N LYS A 377 3.50 14.99 -18.60
CA LYS A 377 2.15 14.61 -19.01
C LYS A 377 1.12 15.34 -18.16
N VAL A 378 -0.12 15.47 -18.64
CA VAL A 378 -1.26 15.98 -17.86
C VAL A 378 -2.40 14.98 -17.84
N TYR A 379 -2.98 14.76 -16.65
CA TYR A 379 -4.13 13.88 -16.45
C TYR A 379 -4.97 14.32 -15.24
N GLY A 380 -6.03 13.57 -14.96
CA GLY A 380 -6.98 13.89 -13.89
C GLY A 380 -7.99 14.94 -14.34
N ASN A 381 -8.85 15.36 -13.41
CA ASN A 381 -10.03 16.15 -13.71
C ASN A 381 -9.78 17.66 -13.60
N VAL A 382 -9.96 18.36 -14.72
CA VAL A 382 -9.79 19.82 -14.83
C VAL A 382 -10.66 20.61 -13.84
N MET A 383 -11.79 20.02 -13.40
CA MET A 383 -12.72 20.68 -12.48
C MET A 383 -12.16 20.85 -11.06
N SER A 384 -11.01 20.24 -10.72
CA SER A 384 -10.32 20.55 -9.45
C SER A 384 -9.90 22.01 -9.36
N LEU A 385 -9.69 22.67 -10.51
CA LEU A 385 -9.47 24.10 -10.62
C LEU A 385 -10.73 24.95 -10.37
N VAL A 386 -11.93 24.37 -10.38
CA VAL A 386 -13.15 25.07 -9.96
C VAL A 386 -13.38 24.84 -8.47
N ASP A 387 -13.42 23.57 -8.06
CA ASP A 387 -13.67 23.16 -6.68
C ASP A 387 -12.68 22.09 -6.23
N GLU A 388 -12.14 22.23 -5.02
CA GLU A 388 -11.22 21.26 -4.43
C GLU A 388 -11.94 20.02 -3.87
N ALA A 389 -13.23 20.15 -3.51
CA ALA A 389 -14.01 19.10 -2.86
C ALA A 389 -14.77 18.22 -3.86
N ASP A 390 -15.71 18.79 -4.62
CA ASP A 390 -16.70 18.03 -5.40
C ASP A 390 -16.40 17.95 -6.91
N PHE A 391 -15.14 18.21 -7.33
CA PHE A 391 -14.76 18.19 -8.75
C PHE A 391 -15.08 16.87 -9.48
N ALA A 392 -15.04 15.74 -8.78
CA ALA A 392 -15.22 14.41 -9.36
C ALA A 392 -16.64 14.18 -9.91
N THR A 393 -17.64 14.90 -9.39
CA THR A 393 -19.04 14.86 -9.87
C THR A 393 -19.43 16.12 -10.66
N ASN A 394 -18.63 17.18 -10.59
CA ASN A 394 -18.90 18.43 -11.27
C ASN A 394 -18.68 18.33 -12.79
N THR A 395 -19.73 18.60 -13.56
CA THR A 395 -19.73 18.62 -15.04
C THR A 395 -20.08 20.01 -15.61
N THR A 396 -20.26 21.03 -14.76
CA THR A 396 -20.80 22.33 -15.14
C THR A 396 -19.73 23.42 -15.11
N LEU A 397 -19.51 24.08 -16.25
CA LEU A 397 -18.53 25.16 -16.38
C LEU A 397 -19.07 26.49 -15.80
N PRO A 398 -18.44 27.07 -14.77
CA PRO A 398 -19.03 28.18 -14.01
C PRO A 398 -19.11 29.53 -14.73
N ALA A 399 -18.18 29.85 -15.64
CA ALA A 399 -18.19 31.09 -16.41
C ALA A 399 -17.52 30.96 -17.78
N THR A 400 -17.75 31.92 -18.67
CA THR A 400 -17.07 32.02 -19.98
C THR A 400 -15.55 32.13 -19.81
N TYR A 401 -14.80 31.70 -20.81
CA TYR A 401 -13.33 31.60 -20.77
C TYR A 401 -12.75 30.68 -19.66
N THR A 402 -13.56 29.78 -19.07
CA THR A 402 -13.23 28.97 -17.87
C THR A 402 -11.77 28.53 -17.79
N PHE A 403 -11.29 27.79 -18.80
CA PHE A 403 -9.96 27.22 -18.92
C PHE A 403 -9.27 27.67 -20.22
N ASN A 404 -9.60 28.88 -20.69
CA ASN A 404 -9.02 29.43 -21.92
C ASN A 404 -7.50 29.55 -21.76
N ARG A 405 -6.73 29.08 -22.75
CA ARG A 405 -5.25 29.12 -22.76
C ARG A 405 -4.53 28.40 -21.59
N LEU A 406 -5.18 27.48 -20.87
CA LEU A 406 -4.60 26.87 -19.66
C LEU A 406 -3.23 26.18 -19.84
N PHE A 407 -2.93 25.65 -21.04
CA PHE A 407 -1.62 25.08 -21.40
C PHE A 407 -1.02 25.76 -22.65
N HIS A 408 -1.40 27.00 -22.95
CA HIS A 408 -1.01 27.70 -24.16
C HIS A 408 0.52 27.82 -24.31
N SER A 409 1.04 27.41 -25.46
CA SER A 409 2.47 27.34 -25.77
C SER A 409 3.29 26.48 -24.81
N ASN A 410 2.67 25.50 -24.14
CA ASN A 410 3.41 24.50 -23.38
C ASN A 410 4.07 23.49 -24.33
N THR A 411 5.32 23.78 -24.71
CA THR A 411 6.15 22.95 -25.60
C THR A 411 6.80 21.75 -24.89
N THR A 412 6.65 21.60 -23.58
CA THR A 412 7.19 20.47 -22.80
C THR A 412 6.13 19.43 -22.41
N LEU A 413 4.85 19.73 -22.64
CA LEU A 413 3.73 18.80 -22.49
C LEU A 413 3.70 17.79 -23.64
N THR A 414 3.70 16.49 -23.30
CA THR A 414 3.87 15.38 -24.25
C THR A 414 2.62 14.52 -24.44
N ASP A 415 1.79 14.40 -23.40
CA ASP A 415 0.58 13.58 -23.37
C ASP A 415 -0.52 14.27 -22.56
N ALA A 416 -1.76 14.21 -23.05
CA ALA A 416 -2.97 14.68 -22.36
C ALA A 416 -4.13 13.67 -22.47
N SER A 417 -3.84 12.39 -22.72
CA SER A 417 -4.83 11.35 -23.03
C SER A 417 -5.83 11.09 -21.89
N TYR A 418 -5.36 11.15 -20.64
CA TYR A 418 -6.16 10.94 -19.42
C TYR A 418 -6.52 12.24 -18.69
N LEU A 419 -6.45 13.39 -19.37
CA LEU A 419 -7.02 14.64 -18.88
C LEU A 419 -8.54 14.60 -19.07
N VAL A 420 -9.27 14.61 -17.95
CA VAL A 420 -10.72 14.55 -17.92
C VAL A 420 -11.29 15.96 -18.05
N LEU A 421 -12.05 16.18 -19.14
CA LEU A 421 -12.79 17.40 -19.44
C LEU A 421 -14.31 17.10 -19.40
N PRO A 422 -14.93 17.02 -18.21
CA PRO A 422 -16.20 16.30 -18.03
C PRO A 422 -17.46 17.04 -18.53
N ALA A 423 -17.32 18.26 -19.07
CA ALA A 423 -18.44 19.09 -19.47
C ALA A 423 -19.04 18.67 -20.83
N THR A 424 -20.25 18.11 -20.80
CA THR A 424 -21.01 17.75 -22.01
C THR A 424 -21.69 18.95 -22.68
N THR A 425 -21.89 20.04 -21.93
CA THR A 425 -22.43 21.33 -22.39
C THR A 425 -21.45 22.44 -22.07
N LEU A 426 -21.11 23.24 -23.09
CA LEU A 426 -20.04 24.24 -22.99
C LEU A 426 -20.56 25.67 -22.87
N VAL A 427 -19.67 26.56 -22.42
CA VAL A 427 -19.87 28.00 -22.37
C VAL A 427 -18.87 28.71 -23.28
N ASN A 428 -19.14 29.96 -23.66
CA ASN A 428 -18.33 30.66 -24.66
C ASN A 428 -16.84 30.68 -24.27
N TYR A 429 -15.96 30.38 -25.23
CA TYR A 429 -14.50 30.33 -25.08
C TYR A 429 -13.93 29.35 -24.02
N SER A 430 -14.73 28.46 -23.42
CA SER A 430 -14.35 27.66 -22.23
C SER A 430 -13.02 26.91 -22.32
N TYR A 431 -12.73 26.26 -23.46
CA TYR A 431 -11.50 25.52 -23.76
C TYR A 431 -10.76 26.11 -24.98
N GLY A 432 -11.04 27.37 -25.31
CA GLY A 432 -10.40 28.05 -26.45
C GLY A 432 -8.90 28.17 -26.24
N ARG A 433 -8.12 27.90 -27.30
CA ARG A 433 -6.65 27.96 -27.33
C ARG A 433 -5.94 27.14 -26.24
N MET A 434 -6.62 26.17 -25.62
CA MET A 434 -6.14 25.46 -24.42
C MET A 434 -4.76 24.81 -24.61
N PHE A 435 -4.48 24.26 -25.78
CA PHE A 435 -3.20 23.67 -26.20
C PHE A 435 -2.60 24.37 -27.43
N GLU A 436 -3.03 25.60 -27.77
CA GLU A 436 -2.47 26.37 -28.89
C GLU A 436 -0.95 26.53 -28.67
N GLY A 437 -0.12 25.98 -29.56
CA GLY A 437 1.34 26.00 -29.46
C GLY A 437 1.97 24.83 -28.70
N CYS A 438 1.22 23.80 -28.30
CA CYS A 438 1.79 22.59 -27.68
C CYS A 438 2.45 21.68 -28.71
N THR A 439 3.61 22.09 -29.24
CA THR A 439 4.32 21.42 -30.34
C THR A 439 4.69 19.95 -30.07
N SER A 440 4.92 19.60 -28.80
CA SER A 440 5.33 18.26 -28.37
C SER A 440 4.17 17.33 -27.98
N LEU A 441 2.93 17.82 -28.01
CA LEU A 441 1.75 17.04 -27.61
C LEU A 441 1.45 15.95 -28.64
N THR A 442 1.59 14.68 -28.23
CA THR A 442 1.39 13.51 -29.10
C THR A 442 -0.04 12.95 -29.04
N THR A 443 -0.71 13.12 -27.91
CA THR A 443 -2.07 12.63 -27.62
C THR A 443 -2.94 13.74 -27.04
N ALA A 444 -4.21 13.79 -27.46
CA ALA A 444 -5.18 14.79 -27.03
C ALA A 444 -6.21 14.20 -26.04
N PRO A 445 -6.81 15.02 -25.15
CA PRO A 445 -7.87 14.59 -24.25
C PRO A 445 -9.16 14.23 -24.99
N VAL A 446 -9.99 13.39 -24.37
CA VAL A 446 -11.36 13.12 -24.81
C VAL A 446 -12.21 14.40 -24.71
N LEU A 447 -12.99 14.71 -25.75
CA LEU A 447 -13.89 15.87 -25.81
C LEU A 447 -15.36 15.40 -25.79
N PRO A 448 -16.00 15.19 -24.62
CA PRO A 448 -17.34 14.63 -24.52
C PRO A 448 -18.48 15.64 -24.84
N ALA A 449 -18.15 16.86 -25.25
CA ALA A 449 -19.11 17.93 -25.45
C ALA A 449 -19.99 17.72 -26.68
N THR A 450 -21.29 17.50 -26.44
CA THR A 450 -22.33 17.41 -27.48
C THR A 450 -23.02 18.76 -27.72
N THR A 451 -23.08 19.63 -26.71
CA THR A 451 -23.65 20.99 -26.81
C THR A 451 -22.53 22.04 -26.81
N LEU A 452 -22.25 22.61 -27.99
CA LEU A 452 -21.18 23.60 -28.18
C LEU A 452 -21.67 25.04 -28.00
N ALA A 453 -20.75 25.94 -27.65
CA ALA A 453 -20.97 27.38 -27.48
C ALA A 453 -20.03 28.21 -28.37
N GLU A 454 -20.18 29.55 -28.41
CA GLU A 454 -19.33 30.36 -29.29
C GLU A 454 -17.85 30.19 -28.92
N ARG A 455 -17.05 29.79 -29.93
CA ARG A 455 -15.60 29.64 -29.86
C ARG A 455 -15.10 28.74 -28.70
N CYS A 456 -15.94 27.84 -28.19
CA CYS A 456 -15.63 27.00 -27.02
C CYS A 456 -14.36 26.14 -27.19
N TYR A 457 -14.03 25.72 -28.41
CA TYR A 457 -12.80 25.00 -28.79
C TYR A 457 -11.98 25.74 -29.86
N ASN A 458 -12.17 27.06 -30.00
CA ASN A 458 -11.49 27.86 -31.01
C ASN A 458 -9.96 27.75 -30.85
N LYS A 459 -9.24 27.38 -31.92
CA LYS A 459 -7.79 27.19 -31.92
C LYS A 459 -7.26 26.21 -30.86
N MET A 460 -8.08 25.28 -30.35
CA MET A 460 -7.72 24.45 -29.18
C MET A 460 -6.37 23.75 -29.30
N PHE A 461 -6.00 23.24 -30.49
CA PHE A 461 -4.75 22.53 -30.76
C PHE A 461 -3.92 23.20 -31.86
N LEU A 462 -4.14 24.48 -32.18
CA LEU A 462 -3.40 25.15 -33.26
C LEU A 462 -1.89 25.04 -33.03
N GLY A 463 -1.14 24.57 -34.02
CA GLY A 463 0.31 24.38 -33.92
C GLY A 463 0.75 23.17 -33.06
N CYS A 464 -0.14 22.24 -32.71
CA CYS A 464 0.24 20.95 -32.10
C CYS A 464 0.91 20.03 -33.14
N THR A 465 2.14 20.37 -33.53
CA THR A 465 2.86 19.69 -34.63
C THR A 465 3.06 18.19 -34.42
N SER A 466 3.20 17.70 -33.18
CA SER A 466 3.34 16.26 -32.89
C SER A 466 2.02 15.48 -32.79
N LEU A 467 0.86 16.13 -32.88
CA LEU A 467 -0.44 15.46 -32.72
C LEU A 467 -0.79 14.70 -34.00
N THR A 468 -0.79 13.36 -33.95
CA THR A 468 -1.04 12.51 -35.13
C THR A 468 -2.52 12.19 -35.35
N LYS A 469 -3.32 12.17 -34.27
CA LYS A 469 -4.75 11.84 -34.27
C LYS A 469 -5.52 12.82 -33.40
N ALA A 470 -6.59 13.39 -33.93
CA ALA A 470 -7.50 14.26 -33.20
C ALA A 470 -8.45 13.45 -32.28
N PRO A 471 -8.97 14.06 -31.21
CA PRO A 471 -10.05 13.46 -30.44
C PRO A 471 -11.33 13.38 -31.28
N ILE A 472 -12.24 12.47 -30.91
CA ILE A 472 -13.58 12.42 -31.51
C ILE A 472 -14.32 13.70 -31.15
N LEU A 473 -14.99 14.31 -32.14
CA LEU A 473 -15.84 15.49 -31.98
C LEU A 473 -17.32 15.06 -32.09
N PRO A 474 -18.04 14.87 -30.97
CA PRO A 474 -19.34 14.19 -30.96
C PRO A 474 -20.55 15.12 -31.17
N ALA A 475 -20.36 16.43 -31.21
CA ALA A 475 -21.44 17.39 -31.36
C ALA A 475 -22.10 17.35 -32.74
N GLU A 476 -23.41 17.10 -32.78
CA GLU A 476 -24.20 17.10 -34.02
C GLU A 476 -24.31 18.50 -34.65
N THR A 477 -24.37 19.54 -33.81
CA THR A 477 -24.60 20.94 -34.21
C THR A 477 -23.43 21.82 -33.81
N LEU A 478 -22.88 22.55 -34.78
CA LEU A 478 -21.77 23.47 -34.53
C LEU A 478 -22.24 24.86 -34.15
N ALA A 479 -21.54 25.47 -33.19
CA ALA A 479 -21.73 26.85 -32.78
C ALA A 479 -20.79 27.81 -33.53
N LYS A 480 -21.08 29.11 -33.47
CA LYS A 480 -20.28 30.17 -34.10
C LYS A 480 -18.79 30.05 -33.72
N GLY A 481 -17.93 29.90 -34.72
CA GLY A 481 -16.48 29.75 -34.54
C GLY A 481 -16.00 28.60 -33.63
N CYS A 482 -16.84 27.60 -33.30
CA CYS A 482 -16.52 26.63 -32.24
C CYS A 482 -15.25 25.82 -32.52
N TYR A 483 -15.00 25.44 -33.77
CA TYR A 483 -13.80 24.73 -34.23
C TYR A 483 -12.93 25.58 -35.18
N ASN A 484 -13.12 26.91 -35.25
CA ASN A 484 -12.29 27.78 -36.10
C ASN A 484 -10.80 27.59 -35.76
N SER A 485 -10.01 27.27 -36.78
CA SER A 485 -8.57 27.00 -36.72
C SER A 485 -8.17 25.96 -35.66
N MET A 486 -9.06 25.02 -35.30
CA MET A 486 -8.87 24.11 -34.16
C MET A 486 -7.59 23.27 -34.25
N PHE A 487 -7.26 22.77 -35.44
CA PHE A 487 -6.03 22.00 -35.72
C PHE A 487 -5.19 22.67 -36.83
N LEU A 488 -5.30 23.99 -36.98
CA LEU A 488 -4.47 24.75 -37.91
C LEU A 488 -2.99 24.48 -37.61
N ASP A 489 -2.22 24.12 -38.64
CA ASP A 489 -0.79 23.81 -38.58
C ASP A 489 -0.41 22.62 -37.65
N CYS A 490 -1.34 21.69 -37.41
CA CYS A 490 -1.03 20.37 -36.84
C CYS A 490 -0.39 19.46 -37.89
N THR A 491 0.87 19.71 -38.25
CA THR A 491 1.51 19.16 -39.45
C THR A 491 1.54 17.63 -39.57
N ASN A 492 1.57 16.87 -38.46
CA ASN A 492 1.51 15.41 -38.49
C ASN A 492 0.09 14.81 -38.34
N LEU A 493 -0.94 15.64 -38.14
CA LEU A 493 -2.32 15.20 -37.95
C LEU A 493 -2.86 14.57 -39.24
N ASN A 494 -3.23 13.30 -39.18
CA ASN A 494 -3.69 12.51 -40.32
C ASN A 494 -4.99 11.72 -40.05
N SER A 495 -5.58 11.84 -38.85
CA SER A 495 -6.84 11.16 -38.50
C SER A 495 -7.74 12.07 -37.68
N VAL A 496 -8.96 12.31 -38.17
CA VAL A 496 -9.98 13.18 -37.55
C VAL A 496 -11.35 12.51 -37.62
N THR A 497 -12.09 12.50 -36.51
CA THR A 497 -13.48 12.04 -36.46
C THR A 497 -14.40 13.18 -36.04
N CYS A 498 -15.37 13.55 -36.89
CA CYS A 498 -16.32 14.63 -36.61
C CYS A 498 -17.75 14.22 -36.94
N LEU A 499 -18.62 14.19 -35.93
CA LEU A 499 -19.99 13.70 -36.05
C LEU A 499 -21.02 14.80 -36.38
N ALA A 500 -20.55 16.02 -36.64
CA ALA A 500 -21.41 17.15 -36.96
C ALA A 500 -22.14 16.99 -38.30
N THR A 501 -23.45 17.26 -38.28
CA THR A 501 -24.33 17.30 -39.47
C THR A 501 -24.76 18.74 -39.77
N LYS A 502 -24.88 19.59 -38.74
CA LYS A 502 -25.31 21.00 -38.85
C LYS A 502 -24.11 21.93 -38.73
N ILE A 503 -23.46 22.18 -39.86
CA ILE A 503 -22.22 22.98 -40.00
C ILE A 503 -22.46 24.40 -40.55
N ASN A 504 -23.67 24.93 -40.41
CA ASN A 504 -24.09 26.20 -41.00
C ASN A 504 -23.80 27.46 -40.15
N ALA A 505 -23.25 27.30 -38.94
CA ALA A 505 -22.91 28.43 -38.06
C ALA A 505 -21.69 29.20 -38.55
N SER A 506 -21.70 30.53 -38.38
CA SER A 506 -20.66 31.40 -38.95
C SER A 506 -19.25 31.05 -38.46
N SER A 507 -18.36 30.85 -39.44
CA SER A 507 -16.97 30.43 -39.26
C SER A 507 -16.75 29.18 -38.40
N CYS A 508 -17.74 28.30 -38.21
CA CYS A 508 -17.64 27.19 -37.26
C CYS A 508 -16.43 26.27 -37.49
N THR A 509 -16.04 26.03 -38.74
CA THR A 509 -14.88 25.21 -39.16
C THR A 509 -13.82 26.01 -39.94
N THR A 510 -13.86 27.35 -39.95
CA THR A 510 -12.93 28.14 -40.76
C THR A 510 -11.47 27.82 -40.44
N ASP A 511 -10.71 27.41 -41.46
CA ASP A 511 -9.29 27.01 -41.41
C ASP A 511 -8.94 25.91 -40.41
N TRP A 512 -9.93 25.10 -40.00
CA TRP A 512 -9.78 24.13 -38.90
C TRP A 512 -8.83 22.96 -39.18
N LEU A 513 -8.62 22.61 -40.46
CA LEU A 513 -7.73 21.56 -40.96
C LEU A 513 -6.77 22.09 -42.04
N SER A 514 -6.44 23.37 -42.01
CA SER A 514 -5.34 23.90 -42.83
C SER A 514 -3.99 23.55 -42.19
N GLY A 515 -2.95 23.29 -43.00
CA GLY A 515 -1.61 22.98 -42.50
C GLY A 515 -1.45 21.60 -41.83
N VAL A 516 -2.44 20.72 -41.94
CA VAL A 516 -2.36 19.31 -41.49
C VAL A 516 -1.63 18.42 -42.50
N ALA A 517 -1.45 17.13 -42.20
CA ALA A 517 -0.78 16.19 -43.11
C ALA A 517 -1.45 16.14 -44.49
N ALA A 518 -0.65 16.00 -45.56
CA ALA A 518 -1.15 16.03 -46.95
C ALA A 518 -2.12 14.87 -47.28
N THR A 519 -2.02 13.76 -46.57
CA THR A 519 -2.93 12.60 -46.64
C THR A 519 -3.40 12.23 -45.24
N GLY A 520 -4.57 11.60 -45.17
CA GLY A 520 -5.20 11.23 -43.90
C GLY A 520 -6.58 10.61 -44.10
N THR A 521 -7.28 10.35 -43.00
CA THR A 521 -8.67 9.83 -42.98
C THR A 521 -9.58 10.75 -42.19
N PHE A 522 -10.65 11.21 -42.83
CA PHE A 522 -11.73 11.96 -42.21
C PHE A 522 -12.95 11.07 -41.99
N THR A 523 -13.28 10.81 -40.73
CA THR A 523 -14.40 9.96 -40.35
C THR A 523 -15.60 10.83 -39.99
N LYS A 524 -16.67 10.79 -40.79
CA LYS A 524 -17.89 11.60 -40.62
C LYS A 524 -19.03 10.80 -40.01
N ALA A 525 -20.05 11.47 -39.45
CA ALA A 525 -21.32 10.79 -39.16
C ALA A 525 -21.92 10.19 -40.45
N ALA A 526 -22.44 8.96 -40.39
CA ALA A 526 -23.00 8.27 -41.56
C ALA A 526 -24.17 9.03 -42.22
N SER A 527 -24.94 9.78 -41.43
CA SER A 527 -26.04 10.64 -41.89
C SER A 527 -25.57 11.93 -42.59
N MET A 528 -24.30 12.31 -42.47
CA MET A 528 -23.76 13.53 -43.07
C MET A 528 -23.37 13.29 -44.53
N THR A 529 -24.17 13.82 -45.46
CA THR A 529 -24.01 13.56 -46.90
C THR A 529 -23.08 14.55 -47.62
N SER A 530 -22.84 15.74 -47.07
CA SER A 530 -22.05 16.78 -47.74
C SER A 530 -21.18 17.60 -46.77
N TRP A 531 -19.92 17.20 -46.62
CA TRP A 531 -18.85 18.08 -46.17
C TRP A 531 -18.26 18.83 -47.38
N SER A 532 -17.86 20.10 -47.17
CA SER A 532 -17.06 20.85 -48.14
C SER A 532 -15.61 20.36 -48.18
N SER A 533 -14.89 20.67 -49.25
CA SER A 533 -13.44 20.46 -49.36
C SER A 533 -12.64 21.75 -49.12
N GLY A 534 -11.35 21.60 -48.81
CA GLY A 534 -10.42 22.72 -48.57
C GLY A 534 -10.32 23.13 -47.09
N ALA A 535 -9.68 24.27 -46.82
CA ALA A 535 -9.25 24.70 -45.48
C ALA A 535 -10.37 24.77 -44.42
N SER A 536 -11.59 25.10 -44.83
CA SER A 536 -12.78 25.16 -43.95
C SER A 536 -13.63 23.88 -43.94
N GLY A 537 -13.14 22.80 -44.57
CA GLY A 537 -13.80 21.52 -44.75
C GLY A 537 -12.80 20.37 -44.64
N ILE A 538 -12.88 19.38 -45.54
CA ILE A 538 -11.97 18.23 -45.59
C ILE A 538 -10.77 18.56 -46.51
N PRO A 539 -9.51 18.30 -46.11
CA PRO A 539 -8.34 18.46 -46.99
C PRO A 539 -8.42 17.57 -48.24
N SER A 540 -7.99 18.08 -49.39
CA SER A 540 -8.22 17.43 -50.70
C SER A 540 -7.50 16.09 -50.91
N GLY A 541 -6.46 15.79 -50.13
CA GLY A 541 -5.74 14.50 -50.17
C GLY A 541 -6.21 13.45 -49.15
N TRP A 542 -7.31 13.72 -48.42
CA TRP A 542 -7.79 12.82 -47.38
C TRP A 542 -8.90 11.88 -47.89
N THR A 543 -8.88 10.63 -47.42
CA THR A 543 -10.00 9.69 -47.59
C THR A 543 -11.14 10.08 -46.66
N VAL A 544 -12.38 9.75 -47.06
CA VAL A 544 -13.57 9.99 -46.24
C VAL A 544 -14.23 8.65 -45.92
N ALA A 545 -14.51 8.42 -44.64
CA ALA A 545 -15.12 7.20 -44.12
C ALA A 545 -16.33 7.54 -43.24
N ASP A 546 -17.27 6.60 -43.12
CA ASP A 546 -18.39 6.71 -42.20
C ASP A 546 -18.01 6.18 -40.80
N TYR A 547 -18.46 6.89 -39.77
CA TYR A 547 -18.28 6.49 -38.39
C TYR A 547 -19.17 5.29 -38.07
N VAL A 548 -18.53 4.13 -37.92
CA VAL A 548 -19.11 2.97 -37.24
C VAL A 548 -18.79 3.11 -35.75
N ALA A 549 -19.80 3.02 -34.89
CA ALA A 549 -19.58 2.99 -33.45
C ALA A 549 -18.85 1.69 -33.04
N PRO A 550 -17.87 1.75 -32.13
CA PRO A 550 -17.17 0.57 -31.61
C PRO A 550 -18.05 -0.27 -30.66
#